data_AF-A0AAD4VQW3-F1
#
_entry.id   AF-A0AAD4VQW3-F1
#
_cell.length_a   1.000
_cell.length_b   1.000
_cell.length_c   1.000
_cell.angle_alpha   90.00
_cell.angle_beta   90.00
_cell.angle_gamma   90.00
#
_symmetry.space_group_name_H-M   'P 1'
#
loop_
_entity.id
_entity.type
_entity.pdbx_description
1 polymer ?
#
loop_
_entity_poly.entity_id
_entity_poly.type
_entity_poly.pdbx_seq_one_letter_code
_entity_poly.pdbx_strand_id
1 'polypeptide(L)'
;MYNKFRATHLGLTLKHMLWAAARATTISWWEAEMEKIKEEDLEAWKWLVQRLPNNWTKSHFHPRYECDLLLNNLCESFNVAIIDAKDNSILTCLESIRMYVMLRMANRSVTSRDRLRHSTILSALGPLSALTVLFLGAHEQLPSRSPILGLL
;
A
#
# COMPACT_ATOMS: atom_id res chain seq x y z
N MET A 1 10.19 13.59 -0.10
CA MET A 1 11.29 13.45 0.88
C MET A 1 12.37 12.50 0.36
N TYR A 2 12.09 11.19 0.25
CA TYR A 2 13.05 10.19 -0.24
C TYR A 2 13.65 10.52 -1.62
N ASN A 3 12.87 11.06 -2.55
CA ASN A 3 13.37 11.44 -3.88
C ASN A 3 14.51 12.48 -3.84
N LYS A 4 14.54 13.37 -2.83
CA LYS A 4 15.63 14.33 -2.62
C LYS A 4 16.82 13.67 -1.92
N PHE A 5 16.54 12.78 -0.96
CA PHE A 5 17.57 12.04 -0.22
C PHE A 5 18.35 11.07 -1.13
N ARG A 6 17.66 10.34 -2.02
CA ARG A 6 18.30 9.38 -2.94
C ARG A 6 19.20 10.01 -3.99
N ALA A 7 19.10 11.33 -4.18
CA ALA A 7 19.94 12.05 -5.14
C ALA A 7 21.37 12.22 -4.62
N THR A 8 21.54 12.27 -3.29
CA THR A 8 22.84 12.41 -2.62
C THR A 8 23.28 11.14 -1.89
N HIS A 9 22.35 10.30 -1.43
CA HIS A 9 22.65 9.07 -0.68
C HIS A 9 21.99 7.86 -1.35
N LEU A 10 22.80 7.01 -1.99
CA LEU A 10 22.36 5.83 -2.71
C LEU A 10 22.51 4.59 -1.81
N GLY A 11 21.44 3.81 -1.64
CA GLY A 11 21.51 2.54 -0.91
C GLY A 11 20.14 2.04 -0.46
N LEU A 12 19.91 0.73 -0.62
CA LEU A 12 18.66 0.10 -0.15
C LEU A 12 18.55 0.14 1.38
N THR A 13 19.69 -0.01 2.08
CA THR A 13 19.77 0.05 3.54
C THR A 13 19.38 1.43 4.06
N LEU A 14 20.01 2.50 3.55
CA LEU A 14 19.68 3.88 3.91
C LEU A 14 18.23 4.25 3.58
N LYS A 15 17.70 3.74 2.45
CA LYS A 15 16.27 3.86 2.14
C LYS A 15 15.41 3.26 3.25
N HIS A 16 15.67 2.02 3.66
CA HIS A 16 14.88 1.33 4.67
C HIS A 16 14.96 2.04 6.02
N MET A 17 16.15 2.45 6.45
CA MET A 17 16.37 3.19 7.69
C MET A 17 15.64 4.55 7.67
N LEU A 18 15.72 5.28 6.55
CA LEU A 18 14.95 6.53 6.40
C LEU A 18 13.45 6.31 6.55
N TRP A 19 12.90 5.25 5.94
CA TRP A 19 11.48 4.95 6.04
C TRP A 19 11.08 4.48 7.44
N ALA A 20 11.95 3.77 8.15
CA ALA A 20 11.75 3.41 9.54
C ALA A 20 11.69 4.68 10.42
N ALA A 21 12.63 5.60 10.24
CA ALA A 21 12.67 6.87 10.98
C ALA A 21 11.44 7.74 10.65
N ALA A 22 11.05 7.81 9.38
CA ALA A 22 9.87 8.56 8.96
C ALA A 22 8.56 7.98 9.55
N ARG A 23 8.48 6.66 9.73
CA ARG A 23 7.30 5.96 10.28
C ARG A 23 7.28 5.86 11.79
N ALA A 24 8.39 6.16 12.48
CA ALA A 24 8.45 6.13 13.94
C ALA A 24 7.31 6.98 14.53
N THR A 25 6.53 6.40 15.44
CA THR A 25 5.37 7.05 16.08
C THR A 25 5.73 7.80 17.34
N THR A 26 6.88 7.52 17.92
CA THR A 26 7.37 8.06 19.19
C THR A 26 8.79 8.58 19.02
N ILE A 27 9.13 9.63 19.77
CA ILE A 27 10.42 10.33 19.64
C ILE A 27 11.58 9.38 19.95
N SER A 28 11.49 8.54 20.98
CA SER A 28 12.53 7.57 21.33
C SER A 28 12.85 6.58 20.22
N TRP A 29 11.83 6.09 19.50
CA TRP A 29 12.03 5.21 18.35
C TRP A 29 12.64 5.94 17.15
N TRP A 30 12.29 7.22 16.98
CA TRP A 30 12.92 8.05 15.95
C TRP A 30 14.40 8.30 16.24
N GLU A 31 14.75 8.63 17.48
CA GLU A 31 16.14 8.84 17.91
C GLU A 31 16.99 7.59 17.71
N ALA A 32 16.47 6.42 18.08
CA ALA A 32 17.15 5.14 17.86
C ALA A 32 17.43 4.86 16.38
N GLU A 33 16.50 5.21 15.49
CA GLU A 33 16.69 5.02 14.05
C GLU A 33 17.62 6.08 13.45
N MET A 34 17.62 7.31 13.97
CA MET A 34 18.56 8.36 13.57
C MET A 34 20.00 8.01 13.96
N GLU A 35 20.24 7.40 15.13
CA GLU A 35 21.59 6.93 15.50
C GLU A 35 22.06 5.80 14.57
N LYS A 36 21.21 4.85 14.17
CA LYS A 36 21.59 3.84 13.15
C LYS A 36 21.99 4.47 11.82
N ILE A 37 21.25 5.50 11.38
CA ILE A 37 21.59 6.21 10.14
C ILE A 37 22.95 6.90 10.27
N LYS A 38 23.29 7.44 11.45
CA LYS A 38 24.57 8.11 11.73
C LYS A 38 25.74 7.14 11.78
N GLU A 39 25.52 5.94 12.32
CA GLU A 39 26.52 4.85 12.32
C GLU A 39 26.80 4.35 10.89
N GLU A 40 25.78 4.26 10.05
CA GLU A 40 25.93 3.83 8.65
C GLU A 40 26.51 4.93 7.73
N ASP A 41 25.94 6.13 7.76
CA ASP A 41 26.34 7.26 6.92
C ASP A 41 26.13 8.60 7.67
N LEU A 42 27.24 9.16 8.14
CA LEU A 42 27.26 10.43 8.84
C LEU A 42 26.75 11.60 7.99
N GLU A 43 26.99 11.60 6.67
CA GLU A 43 26.54 12.66 5.77
C GLU A 43 25.02 12.57 5.54
N ALA A 44 24.48 11.35 5.44
CA ALA A 44 23.03 11.14 5.40
C ALA A 44 22.35 11.64 6.66
N TRP A 45 22.94 11.38 7.84
CA TRP A 45 22.42 11.89 9.10
C TRP A 45 22.44 13.42 9.15
N LYS A 46 23.56 14.06 8.78
CA LYS A 46 23.67 15.52 8.71
C LYS A 46 22.60 16.13 7.79
N TRP A 47 22.35 15.50 6.65
CA TRP A 47 21.32 15.93 5.71
C TRP A 47 19.91 15.88 6.32
N LEU A 48 19.63 14.88 7.17
CA LEU A 48 18.33 14.72 7.84
C LEU A 48 18.13 15.72 8.98
N VAL A 49 19.16 15.96 9.80
CA VAL A 49 19.08 16.88 10.94
C VAL A 49 18.88 18.32 10.52
N GLN A 50 19.35 18.72 9.33
CA GLN A 50 19.09 20.05 8.76
C GLN A 50 17.60 20.32 8.46
N ARG A 51 16.74 19.29 8.47
CA ARG A 51 15.34 19.38 8.06
C ARG A 51 14.45 19.22 9.29
N LEU A 52 13.47 20.12 9.45
CA LEU A 52 12.55 20.07 10.59
C LEU A 52 11.85 18.69 10.68
N PRO A 53 12.00 17.94 11.78
CA PRO A 53 11.41 16.61 11.96
C PRO A 53 9.88 16.59 11.73
N ASN A 54 9.18 17.65 12.15
CA ASN A 54 7.73 17.82 11.98
C ASN A 54 7.26 17.71 10.51
N ASN A 55 8.15 17.91 9.54
CA ASN A 55 7.79 17.87 8.13
C ASN A 55 7.88 16.47 7.50
N TRP A 56 8.51 15.50 8.17
CA TRP A 56 8.85 14.23 7.52
C TRP A 56 8.84 12.98 8.41
N THR A 57 8.78 13.11 9.74
CA THR A 57 8.57 11.97 10.65
C THR A 57 7.28 12.09 11.45
N LYS A 58 6.54 10.97 11.55
CA LYS A 58 5.24 10.91 12.23
C LYS A 58 5.35 11.23 13.73
N SER A 59 6.45 10.83 14.36
CA SER A 59 6.74 11.06 15.80
C SER A 59 6.73 12.54 16.21
N HIS A 60 6.97 13.44 15.26
CA HIS A 60 7.04 14.88 15.49
C HIS A 60 5.86 15.65 14.88
N PHE A 61 4.83 14.94 14.40
CA PHE A 61 3.61 15.59 13.95
C PHE A 61 2.85 16.13 15.16
N HIS A 62 2.23 17.30 14.98
CA HIS A 62 1.42 17.88 16.03
C HIS A 62 0.15 17.03 16.21
N PRO A 63 -0.31 16.77 17.45
CA PRO A 63 -1.42 15.83 17.73
C PRO A 63 -2.73 16.14 17.00
N ARG A 64 -2.94 17.41 16.64
CA ARG A 64 -4.12 17.86 15.87
C ARG A 64 -4.13 17.38 14.41
N TYR A 65 -2.99 17.00 13.83
CA TYR A 65 -2.85 16.69 12.40
C TYR A 65 -2.19 15.32 12.17
N GLU A 66 -2.55 14.32 12.97
CA GLU A 66 -2.12 12.94 12.74
C GLU A 66 -2.68 12.43 11.40
N CYS A 67 -1.86 12.52 10.36
CA CYS A 67 -2.15 11.93 9.06
C CYS A 67 -1.40 10.59 8.98
N ASP A 68 -2.13 9.50 8.71
CA ASP A 68 -1.52 8.19 8.47
C ASP A 68 -0.73 8.13 7.15
N LEU A 69 -0.92 9.10 6.27
CA LEU A 69 -0.21 9.20 5.01
C LEU A 69 1.07 10.05 5.17
N LEU A 70 2.22 9.39 5.08
CA LEU A 70 3.51 10.05 4.90
C LEU A 70 3.48 10.92 3.63
N LEU A 71 3.48 12.24 3.86
CA LEU A 71 2.99 13.32 2.98
C LEU A 71 3.51 13.41 1.53
N ASN A 72 4.42 12.56 1.07
CA ASN A 72 4.96 12.68 -0.29
C ASN A 72 4.01 12.16 -1.38
N ASN A 73 3.30 11.06 -1.11
CA ASN A 73 2.45 10.43 -2.13
C ASN A 73 1.19 11.26 -2.43
N LEU A 74 0.60 11.90 -1.42
CA LEU A 74 -0.62 12.68 -1.61
C LEU A 74 -0.37 13.94 -2.46
N CYS A 75 0.67 14.71 -2.15
CA CYS A 75 0.99 15.91 -2.91
C CYS A 75 1.44 15.55 -4.33
N GLU A 76 2.24 14.50 -4.51
CA GLU A 76 2.63 14.02 -5.85
C GLU A 76 1.41 13.54 -6.65
N SER A 77 0.52 12.74 -6.05
CA SER A 77 -0.70 12.27 -6.71
C SER A 77 -1.68 13.39 -7.03
N PHE A 78 -1.79 14.39 -6.16
CA PHE A 78 -2.62 15.57 -6.40
C PHE A 78 -2.04 16.43 -7.52
N ASN A 79 -0.73 16.70 -7.49
CA ASN A 79 -0.06 17.49 -8.52
C ASN A 79 -0.21 16.87 -9.91
N VAL A 80 -0.05 15.54 -10.04
CA VAL A 80 -0.30 14.83 -11.29
C VAL A 80 -1.77 14.95 -11.72
N ALA A 81 -2.71 14.87 -10.78
CA ALA A 81 -4.13 14.95 -11.10
C ALA A 81 -4.59 16.33 -11.60
N ILE A 82 -3.89 17.39 -11.22
CA ILE A 82 -4.27 18.77 -11.57
C ILE A 82 -3.36 19.39 -12.63
N ILE A 83 -2.31 18.69 -13.08
CA ILE A 83 -1.30 19.29 -13.97
C ILE A 83 -1.92 19.79 -15.27
N ASP A 84 -2.81 18.99 -15.88
CA ASP A 84 -3.52 19.34 -17.12
C ASP A 84 -4.61 20.40 -16.88
N ALA A 85 -5.13 20.48 -15.65
CA ALA A 85 -6.17 21.44 -15.27
C ALA A 85 -5.60 22.84 -14.99
N LYS A 86 -4.32 22.91 -14.56
CA LYS A 86 -3.65 24.12 -14.10
C LYS A 86 -3.47 25.18 -15.20
N ASP A 87 -3.29 24.77 -16.44
CA ASP A 87 -3.07 25.68 -17.56
C ASP A 87 -4.38 26.26 -18.14
N ASN A 88 -5.53 25.87 -17.58
CA ASN A 88 -6.84 26.39 -17.98
C ASN A 88 -7.25 27.62 -17.15
N SER A 89 -8.35 28.25 -17.55
CA SER A 89 -9.01 29.27 -16.73
C SER A 89 -9.35 28.73 -15.33
N ILE A 90 -9.38 29.60 -14.31
CA ILE A 90 -9.69 29.23 -12.93
C ILE A 90 -11.00 28.42 -12.85
N LEU A 91 -12.02 28.84 -13.60
CA LEU A 91 -13.32 28.16 -13.63
C LEU A 91 -13.19 26.72 -14.16
N THR A 92 -12.47 26.55 -15.27
CA THR A 92 -12.21 25.23 -15.86
C THR A 92 -11.39 24.34 -14.93
N CYS A 93 -10.37 24.89 -14.27
CA CYS A 93 -9.55 24.14 -13.31
C CYS A 93 -10.39 23.62 -12.13
N LEU A 94 -11.28 24.45 -11.57
CA LEU A 94 -12.17 24.06 -10.49
C LEU A 94 -13.16 22.96 -10.91
N GLU A 95 -13.73 23.05 -12.13
CA GLU A 95 -14.60 21.99 -12.66
C GLU A 95 -13.84 20.68 -12.89
N SER A 96 -12.61 20.74 -13.40
CA SER A 96 -11.76 19.55 -13.54
C SER A 96 -11.46 18.90 -12.19
N ILE A 97 -11.14 19.68 -11.15
CA ILE A 97 -10.93 19.18 -9.79
C ILE A 97 -12.22 18.55 -9.23
N ARG A 98 -13.37 19.21 -9.41
CA ARG A 98 -14.67 18.70 -8.97
C ARG A 98 -14.98 17.35 -9.61
N MET A 99 -14.86 17.26 -10.93
CA MET A 99 -15.09 16.03 -11.69
C MET A 99 -14.13 14.92 -11.28
N TYR A 100 -12.85 15.25 -11.09
CA TYR A 100 -11.84 14.30 -10.62
C TYR A 100 -12.21 13.69 -9.26
N VAL A 101 -12.59 14.51 -8.29
CA VAL A 101 -13.00 14.03 -6.95
C VAL A 101 -14.26 13.16 -7.04
N MET A 102 -15.26 13.57 -7.82
CA MET A 102 -16.49 12.79 -8.01
C MET A 102 -16.22 11.41 -8.62
N LEU A 103 -15.43 11.35 -9.70
CA LEU A 103 -15.06 10.09 -10.35
C LEU A 103 -14.26 9.17 -9.40
N ARG A 104 -13.34 9.74 -8.62
CA ARG A 104 -12.56 8.99 -7.62
C ARG A 104 -13.44 8.40 -6.53
N MET A 105 -14.41 9.16 -6.02
CA MET A 105 -15.36 8.68 -5.01
C MET A 105 -16.31 7.61 -5.57
N ALA A 106 -16.80 7.80 -6.79
CA ALA A 106 -17.64 6.82 -7.49
C ALA A 106 -16.88 5.50 -7.69
N ASN A 107 -15.65 5.56 -8.21
CA ASN A 107 -14.80 4.38 -8.40
C ASN A 107 -14.49 3.67 -7.08
N ARG A 108 -14.17 4.41 -6.01
CA ARG A 108 -13.99 3.83 -4.67
C ARG A 108 -15.24 3.11 -4.18
N SER A 109 -16.42 3.69 -4.44
CA SER A 109 -17.70 3.10 -4.08
C SER A 109 -17.97 1.80 -4.86
N VAL A 110 -17.64 1.76 -6.16
CA VAL A 110 -17.76 0.55 -6.99
C VAL A 110 -16.80 -0.53 -6.49
N THR A 111 -15.51 -0.22 -6.32
CA THR A 111 -14.53 -1.18 -5.79
C THR A 111 -14.90 -1.71 -4.40
N SER A 112 -15.45 -0.87 -3.52
CA SER A 112 -15.92 -1.32 -2.21
C SER A 112 -17.09 -2.30 -2.32
N ARG A 113 -18.04 -2.05 -3.24
CA ARG A 113 -19.16 -2.95 -3.51
C ARG A 113 -18.69 -4.26 -4.14
N ASP A 114 -17.71 -4.21 -5.05
CA ASP A 114 -17.15 -5.41 -5.68
C ASP A 114 -16.38 -6.28 -4.69
N ARG A 115 -15.62 -5.67 -3.77
CA ARG A 115 -14.99 -6.40 -2.65
C ARG A 115 -16.02 -7.04 -1.73
N LEU A 116 -17.10 -6.32 -1.41
CA LEU A 116 -18.20 -6.86 -0.61
C LEU A 116 -18.87 -8.02 -1.36
N ARG A 117 -19.14 -7.89 -2.67
CA ARG A 117 -19.70 -8.96 -3.50
C ARG A 117 -18.78 -10.18 -3.56
N HIS A 118 -17.49 -9.99 -3.79
CA HIS A 118 -16.52 -11.08 -3.82
C HIS A 118 -16.41 -11.76 -2.44
N SER A 119 -16.43 -11.00 -1.35
CA SER A 119 -16.45 -11.53 0.02
C SER A 119 -17.74 -12.28 0.33
N THR A 120 -18.90 -11.74 -0.05
CA THR A 120 -20.21 -12.39 0.13
C THR A 120 -20.31 -13.67 -0.69
N ILE A 121 -19.87 -13.66 -1.95
CA ILE A 121 -19.84 -14.84 -2.82
C ILE A 121 -18.94 -15.93 -2.22
N LEU A 122 -17.71 -15.59 -1.79
CA LEU A 122 -16.82 -16.53 -1.12
C LEU A 122 -17.42 -17.10 0.18
N SER A 123 -18.14 -16.28 0.96
CA SER A 123 -18.83 -16.74 2.17
C SER A 123 -20.10 -17.57 1.87
N ALA A 124 -20.78 -17.31 0.76
CA ALA A 124 -22.01 -17.98 0.35
C ALA A 124 -21.75 -19.30 -0.39
N LEU A 125 -20.63 -19.43 -1.11
CA LEU A 125 -20.18 -20.68 -1.71
C LEU A 125 -19.84 -21.74 -0.66
N GLY A 126 -19.45 -21.33 0.55
CA GLY A 126 -19.18 -22.19 1.69
C GLY A 126 -18.20 -23.35 1.37
N PRO A 127 -17.98 -24.28 2.31
CA PRO A 127 -17.22 -25.51 2.05
C PRO A 127 -17.91 -26.46 1.06
N LEU A 128 -19.18 -26.20 0.73
CA LEU A 128 -20.03 -27.09 -0.05
C LEU A 128 -19.69 -27.08 -1.55
N SER A 129 -19.22 -25.97 -2.11
CA SER A 129 -18.74 -25.97 -3.50
C SER A 129 -17.43 -26.78 -3.66
N ALA A 130 -16.56 -26.76 -2.65
CA ALA A 130 -15.35 -27.58 -2.62
C ALA A 130 -15.69 -29.08 -2.54
N LEU A 131 -16.73 -29.44 -1.78
CA LEU A 131 -17.24 -30.81 -1.72
C LEU A 131 -17.92 -31.23 -3.02
N THR A 132 -18.67 -30.36 -3.71
CA THR A 132 -19.30 -30.68 -5.00
C THR A 132 -18.27 -30.93 -6.11
N VAL A 133 -17.18 -30.15 -6.15
CA VAL A 133 -16.08 -30.39 -7.11
C VAL A 133 -15.32 -31.68 -6.79
N LEU A 134 -15.16 -32.04 -5.52
CA LEU A 134 -14.56 -33.31 -5.09
C LEU A 134 -15.48 -34.53 -5.29
N PHE A 135 -16.80 -34.38 -5.11
CA PHE A 135 -17.77 -35.48 -5.27
C PHE A 135 -18.12 -35.76 -6.73
N LEU A 136 -18.27 -34.74 -7.59
CA LEU A 136 -18.46 -34.98 -9.02
C LEU A 136 -17.20 -35.53 -9.70
N GLY A 137 -16.01 -35.28 -9.16
CA GLY A 137 -14.76 -35.89 -9.64
C GLY A 137 -14.53 -37.34 -9.19
N ALA A 138 -15.30 -37.86 -8.22
CA ALA A 138 -15.06 -39.17 -7.61
C ALA A 138 -16.03 -40.27 -8.06
N HIS A 139 -17.13 -39.95 -8.76
CA HIS A 139 -18.13 -40.95 -9.17
C HIS A 139 -17.84 -41.63 -10.52
N GLU A 140 -16.68 -41.39 -11.14
CA GLU A 140 -16.30 -42.03 -12.42
C GLU A 140 -15.30 -43.20 -12.26
N GLN A 141 -14.96 -43.61 -11.05
CA GLN A 141 -14.08 -44.78 -10.84
C GLN A 141 -14.43 -45.57 -9.57
N LEU A 142 -15.35 -46.54 -9.68
CA LEU A 142 -15.23 -47.75 -8.86
C LEU A 142 -15.47 -48.99 -9.75
N PRO A 143 -14.45 -49.85 -9.94
CA PRO A 143 -14.48 -50.92 -10.92
C PRO A 143 -15.21 -52.17 -10.39
N SER A 144 -15.95 -52.82 -11.27
CA SER A 144 -16.59 -54.11 -11.02
C SER A 144 -15.55 -55.24 -10.92
N ARG A 145 -15.58 -55.94 -9.78
CA ARG A 145 -15.21 -57.35 -9.52
C ARG A 145 -14.33 -58.09 -10.56
N SER A 146 -13.15 -58.49 -10.09
CA SER A 146 -12.27 -59.53 -10.66
C SER A 146 -12.89 -60.94 -10.61
N PRO A 147 -12.39 -61.86 -11.45
CA PRO A 147 -11.79 -63.11 -10.94
C PRO A 147 -10.51 -63.53 -11.72
N ILE A 148 -9.40 -63.86 -11.04
CA ILE A 148 -8.87 -65.20 -10.67
C ILE A 148 -7.98 -65.89 -11.75
N LEU A 149 -6.83 -66.39 -11.25
CA LEU A 149 -5.93 -67.49 -11.70
C LEU A 149 -4.80 -67.23 -12.72
N GLY A 150 -3.59 -67.67 -12.32
CA GLY A 150 -2.42 -67.82 -13.18
C GLY A 150 -1.08 -67.84 -12.44
N LEU A 151 -0.86 -68.82 -11.55
CA LEU A 151 0.46 -69.19 -11.02
C LEU A 151 1.18 -70.05 -12.08
N LEU A 152 2.52 -69.90 -12.18
CA LEU A 152 3.50 -70.52 -13.10
C LEU A 152 3.75 -69.78 -14.43
#